data_AF-A0A7Y7D9A2-F1
#
_entry.id   AF-A0A7Y7D9A2-F1
#
_cell.length_a   1.000
_cell.length_b   1.000
_cell.length_c   1.000
_cell.angle_alpha   90.00
_cell.angle_beta   90.00
_cell.angle_gamma   90.00
#
_symmetry.space_group_name_H-M   'P 1'
#
loop_
_entity.id
_entity.type
_entity.pdbx_description
1 polymer ?
#
loop_
_entity_poly.entity_id
_entity_poly.type
_entity_poly.pdbx_seq_one_letter_code
_entity_poly.pdbx_strand_id
1 'polypeptide(L)'
;MVTKRVWIRGGIGVAVVAITTATATLLLQRDTDTGFARSITDTGDELYRFTGALTPTLPDDPESADDFDAVLGLLALDDFALATGVSTAGDSVRWHDGRDREIRILGKTCPDDTFCVDSVLVHPEPDQRLHNIDTAFGNARLVTPGDYEAWPFTVDQAVLRCTPPKAATLITAEQVYALNAPAKTADRNDIGEILKDHPLRAGEKQPFGAVFFDAIALCGKAGPIAAGG
;
A
#
# COMPACT_ATOMS: atom_id res chain seq x y z
N MET A 1 -33.82 73.77 5.33
CA MET A 1 -34.09 73.30 6.70
C MET A 1 -35.56 72.91 6.80
N VAL A 2 -35.86 71.61 6.83
CA VAL A 2 -36.87 70.94 7.68
C VAL A 2 -36.60 69.44 7.51
N THR A 3 -36.19 68.77 8.57
CA THR A 3 -36.19 67.31 8.72
C THR A 3 -37.50 66.92 9.41
N LYS A 4 -38.24 65.94 8.87
CA LYS A 4 -39.19 65.15 9.66
C LYS A 4 -39.30 63.71 9.16
N ARG A 5 -39.49 62.83 10.13
CA ARG A 5 -39.21 61.39 10.24
C ARG A 5 -40.31 60.46 9.68
N VAL A 6 -39.87 59.37 9.01
CA VAL A 6 -40.10 57.90 9.23
C VAL A 6 -41.57 57.43 9.52
N TRP A 7 -42.19 56.36 8.97
CA TRP A 7 -41.83 54.93 8.79
C TRP A 7 -42.67 54.19 7.70
N ILE A 8 -41.96 53.34 6.95
CA ILE A 8 -42.21 52.00 6.36
C ILE A 8 -43.65 51.57 5.96
N ARG A 9 -43.79 51.16 4.68
CA ARG A 9 -44.27 49.81 4.28
C ARG A 9 -44.15 49.57 2.76
N GLY A 10 -43.47 48.46 2.42
CA GLY A 10 -43.77 47.59 1.28
C GLY A 10 -43.46 48.12 -0.13
N GLY A 11 -42.58 47.43 -0.85
CA GLY A 11 -42.43 47.61 -2.30
C GLY A 11 -41.08 47.17 -2.81
N ILE A 12 -41.03 45.95 -3.34
CA ILE A 12 -39.88 45.28 -3.93
C ILE A 12 -39.44 46.04 -5.18
N GLY A 13 -38.25 46.64 -5.14
CA GLY A 13 -37.56 47.21 -6.29
C GLY A 13 -36.52 46.23 -6.81
N VAL A 14 -36.74 45.75 -8.04
CA VAL A 14 -35.86 44.83 -8.77
C VAL A 14 -34.55 45.54 -9.12
N ALA A 15 -33.44 45.10 -8.54
CA ALA A 15 -32.11 45.47 -9.00
C ALA A 15 -31.68 44.48 -10.09
N VAL A 16 -31.57 44.97 -11.32
CA VAL A 16 -30.96 44.26 -12.44
C VAL A 16 -29.45 44.25 -12.19
N VAL A 17 -28.94 43.12 -11.70
CA VAL A 17 -27.49 42.87 -11.62
C VAL A 17 -27.11 42.09 -12.87
N ALA A 18 -26.23 42.69 -13.67
CA ALA A 18 -25.62 42.06 -14.83
C ALA A 18 -24.88 40.79 -14.41
N ILE A 19 -25.33 39.63 -14.89
CA ILE A 19 -24.63 38.35 -14.75
C ILE A 19 -23.55 38.34 -15.82
N THR A 20 -22.33 38.74 -15.45
CA THR A 20 -21.14 38.31 -16.16
C THR A 20 -21.02 36.79 -15.99
N THR A 21 -21.22 36.04 -17.07
CA THR A 21 -20.91 34.62 -17.15
C THR A 21 -19.40 34.45 -17.01
N ALA A 22 -18.92 34.35 -15.77
CA ALA A 22 -17.72 33.60 -15.48
C ALA A 22 -18.16 32.13 -15.56
N THR A 23 -17.71 31.42 -16.59
CA THR A 23 -17.65 29.96 -16.62
C THR A 23 -16.71 29.53 -15.50
N ALA A 24 -17.24 29.49 -14.28
CA ALA A 24 -16.60 28.81 -13.18
C ALA A 24 -16.63 27.32 -13.55
N THR A 25 -15.48 26.80 -13.92
CA THR A 25 -15.20 25.37 -13.99
C THR A 25 -15.73 24.75 -12.70
N LEU A 26 -16.76 23.93 -12.80
CA LEU A 26 -17.43 23.29 -11.69
C LEU A 26 -16.55 22.13 -11.19
N LEU A 27 -15.35 22.45 -10.69
CA LEU A 27 -14.43 21.53 -10.04
C LEU A 27 -14.54 21.73 -8.52
N LEU A 28 -15.68 21.37 -7.92
CA LEU A 28 -15.73 21.21 -6.47
C LEU A 28 -16.78 20.17 -6.04
N GLN A 29 -16.24 19.15 -5.35
CA GLN A 29 -16.84 18.33 -4.29
C GLN A 29 -17.69 17.11 -4.67
N ARG A 30 -16.99 16.00 -4.98
CA ARG A 30 -17.44 14.62 -4.71
C ARG A 30 -17.19 14.26 -3.22
N ASP A 31 -17.58 15.11 -2.27
CA ASP A 31 -17.47 14.80 -0.84
C ASP A 31 -18.69 13.97 -0.41
N THR A 32 -18.49 12.70 0.00
CA THR A 32 -19.00 12.12 1.28
C THR A 32 -19.02 10.58 1.37
N ASP A 33 -18.65 9.80 0.34
CA ASP A 33 -18.64 8.33 0.48
C ASP A 33 -17.54 7.61 -0.32
N THR A 34 -16.32 8.17 -0.32
CA THR A 34 -15.11 7.48 -0.79
C THR A 34 -14.63 6.48 0.26
N GLY A 35 -15.40 5.41 0.46
CA GLY A 35 -14.92 4.26 1.22
C GLY A 35 -13.74 3.60 0.50
N PHE A 36 -12.69 3.26 1.24
CA PHE A 36 -11.63 2.36 0.77
C PHE A 36 -11.32 1.29 1.82
N ALA A 37 -10.86 0.15 1.35
CA ALA A 37 -10.33 -0.92 2.20
C ALA A 37 -8.81 -0.96 2.03
N ARG A 38 -8.09 -0.99 3.16
CA ARG A 38 -6.65 -1.23 3.19
C ARG A 38 -6.39 -2.71 3.48
N SER A 39 -5.49 -3.33 2.71
CA SER A 39 -4.98 -4.67 2.96
C SER A 39 -3.48 -4.75 2.70
N ILE A 40 -2.83 -5.79 3.23
CA ILE A 40 -1.41 -6.08 2.98
C ILE A 40 -1.33 -7.31 2.08
N THR A 41 -0.50 -7.24 1.05
CA THR A 41 -0.24 -8.36 0.13
C THR A 41 0.70 -9.38 0.75
N ASP A 42 0.85 -10.54 0.10
CA ASP A 42 1.81 -11.55 0.52
C ASP A 42 3.29 -11.10 0.42
N THR A 43 3.56 -10.03 -0.33
CA THR A 43 4.88 -9.40 -0.50
C THR A 43 5.12 -8.25 0.50
N GLY A 44 4.12 -7.90 1.33
CA GLY A 44 4.21 -6.79 2.28
C GLY A 44 3.86 -5.43 1.69
N ASP A 45 3.36 -5.40 0.44
CA ASP A 45 2.86 -4.19 -0.20
C ASP A 45 1.51 -3.80 0.39
N GLU A 46 1.21 -2.50 0.38
CA GLU A 46 -0.06 -1.98 0.87
C GLU A 46 -1.02 -1.75 -0.29
N LEU A 47 -2.19 -2.34 -0.23
CA LEU A 47 -3.24 -2.19 -1.23
C LEU A 47 -4.41 -1.41 -0.64
N TYR A 48 -4.69 -0.27 -1.24
CA TYR A 48 -5.87 0.54 -0.97
C TYR A 48 -6.86 0.34 -2.11
N ARG A 49 -7.99 -0.31 -1.84
CA ARG A 49 -9.04 -0.54 -2.84
C ARG A 49 -10.24 0.33 -2.56
N PHE A 50 -10.64 1.13 -3.55
CA PHE A 50 -11.81 1.98 -3.44
C PHE A 50 -13.09 1.13 -3.59
N THR A 51 -13.99 1.26 -2.62
CA THR A 51 -15.23 0.49 -2.52
C THR A 51 -16.48 1.35 -2.67
N GLY A 52 -16.34 2.67 -2.54
CA GLY A 52 -17.43 3.63 -2.75
C GLY A 52 -17.88 3.73 -4.22
N ALA A 53 -19.13 4.14 -4.43
CA ALA A 53 -19.67 4.42 -5.76
C ALA A 53 -19.04 5.67 -6.42
N LEU A 54 -18.41 6.52 -5.61
CA LEU A 54 -17.78 7.76 -6.01
C LEU A 54 -16.27 7.63 -5.86
N THR A 55 -15.61 6.81 -6.68
CA THR A 55 -14.14 6.73 -6.64
C THR A 55 -13.53 7.99 -7.30
N PRO A 56 -12.33 8.43 -6.87
CA PRO A 56 -11.68 9.59 -7.46
C PRO A 56 -11.46 9.38 -8.97
N THR A 57 -11.63 10.44 -9.77
CA THR A 57 -11.34 10.39 -11.20
C THR A 57 -9.83 10.26 -11.42
N LEU A 58 -9.42 9.48 -12.41
CA LEU A 58 -8.02 9.46 -12.83
C LEU A 58 -7.78 10.63 -13.80
N PRO A 59 -6.69 11.41 -13.66
CA PRO A 59 -6.35 12.43 -14.65
C PRO A 59 -6.19 11.82 -16.05
N ASP A 60 -6.66 12.53 -17.08
CA ASP A 60 -6.61 12.04 -18.48
C ASP A 60 -5.16 11.94 -18.99
N ASP A 61 -4.31 12.90 -18.62
CA ASP A 61 -2.90 12.99 -19.02
C ASP A 61 -2.03 13.36 -17.80
N PRO A 62 -1.75 12.42 -16.88
CA PRO A 62 -0.96 12.71 -15.70
C PRO A 62 0.51 12.92 -16.07
N GLU A 63 1.08 14.06 -15.65
CA GLU A 63 2.48 14.43 -15.90
C GLU A 63 3.34 14.28 -14.64
N SER A 64 2.73 14.44 -13.47
CA SER A 64 3.42 14.48 -12.17
C SER A 64 2.64 13.78 -11.06
N ALA A 65 3.29 13.54 -9.92
CA ALA A 65 2.62 12.96 -8.77
C ALA A 65 1.62 13.95 -8.12
N ASP A 66 1.83 15.26 -8.26
CA ASP A 66 0.93 16.31 -7.79
C ASP A 66 -0.48 16.19 -8.42
N ASP A 67 -0.59 15.61 -9.62
CA ASP A 67 -1.88 15.34 -10.29
C ASP A 67 -2.76 14.36 -9.48
N PHE A 68 -2.17 13.67 -8.50
CA PHE A 68 -2.84 12.70 -7.63
C PHE A 68 -3.00 13.17 -6.18
N ASP A 69 -2.68 14.43 -5.85
CA ASP A 69 -2.72 14.97 -4.48
C ASP A 69 -4.03 14.66 -3.73
N ALA A 70 -5.17 14.77 -4.41
CA ALA A 70 -6.47 14.48 -3.79
C ALA A 70 -6.60 13.01 -3.36
N VAL A 71 -6.07 12.08 -4.15
CA VAL A 71 -6.10 10.64 -3.85
C VAL A 71 -5.07 10.33 -2.76
N LEU A 72 -3.87 10.90 -2.87
CA LEU A 72 -2.80 10.70 -1.89
C LEU A 72 -3.18 11.23 -0.51
N GLY A 73 -3.74 12.43 -0.43
CA GLY A 73 -4.21 13.02 0.82
C GLY A 73 -5.36 12.24 1.45
N LEU A 74 -6.26 11.66 0.66
CA LEU A 74 -7.31 10.78 1.16
C LEU A 74 -6.76 9.51 1.83
N LEU A 75 -5.65 8.99 1.32
CA LEU A 75 -4.98 7.79 1.83
C LEU A 75 -3.89 8.10 2.86
N ALA A 76 -3.67 9.38 3.18
CA ALA A 76 -2.55 9.87 3.99
C ALA A 76 -1.16 9.44 3.45
N LEU A 77 -1.00 9.53 2.13
CA LEU A 77 0.22 9.21 1.36
C LEU A 77 0.87 10.47 0.74
N ASP A 78 0.72 11.62 1.40
CA ASP A 78 1.18 12.93 0.89
C ASP A 78 2.70 12.97 0.62
N ASP A 79 3.46 12.08 1.25
CA ASP A 79 4.91 11.96 1.05
C ASP A 79 5.30 11.43 -0.33
N PHE A 80 4.36 10.81 -1.06
CA PHE A 80 4.56 10.37 -2.45
C PHE A 80 4.32 11.48 -3.49
N ALA A 81 3.75 12.62 -3.12
CA ALA A 81 3.40 13.70 -4.06
C ALA A 81 4.63 14.38 -4.70
N LEU A 82 5.81 14.26 -4.10
CA LEU A 82 7.00 15.05 -4.47
C LEU A 82 7.68 14.64 -5.80
N ALA A 83 7.16 13.65 -6.53
CA ALA A 83 7.81 13.14 -7.74
C ALA A 83 7.47 13.98 -8.98
N THR A 84 8.53 14.48 -9.64
CA THR A 84 8.43 15.37 -10.81
C THR A 84 8.09 14.66 -12.13
N GLY A 85 7.74 13.37 -12.08
CA GLY A 85 7.43 12.60 -13.28
C GLY A 85 6.81 11.26 -12.95
N VAL A 86 5.80 10.90 -13.73
CA VAL A 86 5.10 9.61 -13.64
C VAL A 86 5.29 8.80 -14.92
N SER A 87 5.12 7.48 -14.80
CA SER A 87 5.09 6.57 -15.94
C SER A 87 3.69 5.99 -16.11
N THR A 88 3.15 6.09 -17.31
CA THR A 88 1.83 5.56 -17.67
C THR A 88 1.97 4.28 -18.50
N ALA A 89 1.10 3.29 -18.23
CA ALA A 89 1.02 2.06 -19.01
C ALA A 89 -0.42 1.52 -18.97
N GLY A 90 -1.16 1.74 -20.07
CA GLY A 90 -2.59 1.45 -20.11
C GLY A 90 -3.33 2.17 -19.00
N ASP A 91 -4.06 1.41 -18.19
CA ASP A 91 -4.87 1.91 -17.08
C ASP A 91 -4.08 2.10 -15.79
N SER A 92 -2.75 2.18 -15.87
CA SER A 92 -1.88 2.29 -14.70
C SER A 92 -0.93 3.46 -14.77
N VAL A 93 -0.74 4.10 -13.61
CA VAL A 93 0.21 5.19 -13.42
C VAL A 93 1.12 4.82 -12.25
N ARG A 94 2.43 5.00 -12.40
CA ARG A 94 3.39 4.68 -11.34
C ARG A 94 4.51 5.68 -11.25
N TRP A 95 5.08 5.81 -10.07
CA TRP A 95 6.29 6.57 -9.85
C TRP A 95 7.02 6.10 -8.59
N HIS A 96 8.26 6.57 -8.46
CA HIS A 96 9.09 6.39 -7.28
C HIS A 96 9.25 7.72 -6.55
N ASP A 97 9.32 7.67 -5.24
CA ASP A 97 9.51 8.85 -4.38
C ASP A 97 10.99 9.21 -4.16
N GLY A 98 11.91 8.44 -4.76
CA GLY A 98 13.35 8.60 -4.59
C GLY A 98 13.96 7.89 -3.38
N ARG A 99 13.17 7.12 -2.61
CA ARG A 99 13.62 6.31 -1.46
C ARG A 99 13.35 4.81 -1.65
N ASP A 100 13.47 4.33 -2.88
CA ASP A 100 13.15 2.95 -3.28
C ASP A 100 11.71 2.51 -3.00
N ARG A 101 10.80 3.45 -2.70
CA ARG A 101 9.36 3.19 -2.64
C ARG A 101 8.76 3.39 -4.02
N GLU A 102 7.83 2.52 -4.40
CA GLU A 102 7.02 2.69 -5.61
C GLU A 102 5.57 2.88 -5.16
N ILE A 103 4.85 3.73 -5.87
CA ILE A 103 3.39 3.76 -5.81
C ILE A 103 2.85 3.54 -7.21
N ARG A 104 1.76 2.79 -7.28
CA ARG A 104 1.06 2.48 -8.50
C ARG A 104 -0.43 2.68 -8.32
N ILE A 105 -0.99 3.55 -9.13
CA ILE A 105 -2.42 3.80 -9.23
C ILE A 105 -2.97 3.00 -10.40
N LEU A 106 -4.02 2.24 -10.14
CA LEU A 106 -4.75 1.45 -11.13
C LEU A 106 -6.11 2.09 -11.34
N GLY A 107 -6.42 2.39 -12.59
CA GLY A 107 -7.69 2.92 -13.05
C GLY A 107 -8.67 1.83 -13.47
N LYS A 108 -9.94 2.21 -13.57
CA LYS A 108 -11.04 1.45 -14.17
C LYS A 108 -12.06 2.40 -14.78
N THR A 109 -12.92 1.87 -15.63
CA THR A 109 -14.16 2.57 -16.03
C THR A 109 -15.18 2.49 -14.90
N CYS A 110 -15.62 3.65 -14.41
CA CYS A 110 -16.68 3.78 -13.41
C CYS A 110 -18.08 3.62 -14.04
N PRO A 111 -19.14 3.40 -13.22
CA PRO A 111 -20.51 3.24 -13.72
C PRO A 111 -21.09 4.46 -14.47
N ASP A 112 -20.49 5.64 -14.29
CA ASP A 112 -20.85 6.87 -14.99
C ASP A 112 -20.01 7.09 -16.27
N ASP A 113 -19.37 6.02 -16.78
CA ASP A 113 -18.47 6.01 -17.93
C ASP A 113 -17.22 6.89 -17.77
N THR A 114 -16.93 7.39 -16.56
CA THR A 114 -15.68 8.13 -16.29
C THR A 114 -14.54 7.19 -15.96
N PHE A 115 -13.30 7.59 -16.27
CA PHE A 115 -12.12 6.84 -15.85
C PHE A 115 -11.73 7.24 -14.43
N CYS A 116 -11.65 6.26 -13.55
CA CYS A 116 -11.56 6.50 -12.11
C CYS A 116 -10.57 5.54 -11.45
N VAL A 117 -10.09 5.90 -10.27
CA VAL A 117 -9.18 5.07 -9.48
C VAL A 117 -9.91 3.85 -8.97
N ASP A 118 -9.37 2.67 -9.28
CA ASP A 118 -9.77 1.40 -8.69
C ASP A 118 -8.99 1.12 -7.39
N SER A 119 -7.67 1.21 -7.48
CA SER A 119 -6.80 0.91 -6.36
C SER A 119 -5.46 1.64 -6.42
N VAL A 120 -4.85 1.77 -5.25
CA VAL A 120 -3.50 2.28 -5.06
C VAL A 120 -2.68 1.19 -4.39
N LEU A 121 -1.61 0.78 -5.04
CA LEU A 121 -0.62 -0.15 -4.53
C LEU A 121 0.62 0.62 -4.13
N VAL A 122 1.01 0.51 -2.87
CA VAL A 122 2.25 1.07 -2.34
C VAL A 122 3.23 -0.07 -2.11
N HIS A 123 4.38 0.01 -2.76
CA HIS A 123 5.54 -0.83 -2.53
C HIS A 123 6.49 -0.08 -1.59
N PRO A 124 6.47 -0.34 -0.28
CA PRO A 124 7.30 0.40 0.66
C PRO A 124 8.73 -0.15 0.67
N GLU A 125 9.58 0.49 1.47
CA GLU A 125 10.96 0.06 1.68
C GLU A 125 11.04 -1.40 2.18
N PRO A 126 12.13 -2.12 1.86
CA PRO A 126 12.40 -3.49 2.29
C PRO A 126 11.96 -3.85 3.73
N ASP A 127 12.39 -3.06 4.70
CA ASP A 127 12.17 -3.32 6.12
C ASP A 127 10.69 -3.15 6.51
N GLN A 128 10.04 -2.14 5.93
CA GLN A 128 8.61 -1.90 6.14
C GLN A 128 7.76 -3.03 5.54
N ARG A 129 8.15 -3.60 4.39
CA ARG A 129 7.46 -4.78 3.83
C ARG A 129 7.49 -5.96 4.79
N LEU A 130 8.66 -6.26 5.36
CA LEU A 130 8.79 -7.34 6.34
C LEU A 130 7.94 -7.08 7.58
N HIS A 131 7.94 -5.84 8.08
CA HIS A 131 7.08 -5.45 9.22
C HIS A 131 5.58 -5.55 8.89
N ASN A 132 5.18 -5.15 7.69
CA ASN A 132 3.81 -5.27 7.21
C ASN A 132 3.36 -6.74 7.19
N ILE A 133 4.21 -7.66 6.74
CA ILE A 133 3.89 -9.10 6.76
C ILE A 133 3.76 -9.61 8.19
N ASP A 134 4.70 -9.27 9.08
CA ASP A 134 4.67 -9.70 10.48
C ASP A 134 3.37 -9.28 11.20
N THR A 135 2.93 -8.04 10.97
CA THR A 135 1.76 -7.47 11.63
C THR A 135 0.43 -7.89 10.97
N ALA A 136 0.42 -8.15 9.67
CA ALA A 136 -0.81 -8.48 8.94
C ALA A 136 -1.18 -9.97 8.99
N PHE A 137 -0.27 -10.85 9.36
CA PHE A 137 -0.48 -12.30 9.24
C PHE A 137 -0.21 -13.01 10.57
N GLY A 138 -1.22 -13.67 11.14
CA GLY A 138 -1.08 -14.39 12.42
C GLY A 138 -0.18 -15.62 12.33
N ASN A 139 0.08 -16.08 11.11
CA ASN A 139 1.00 -17.15 10.75
C ASN A 139 2.36 -16.64 10.25
N ALA A 140 2.70 -15.38 10.53
CA ALA A 140 4.00 -14.77 10.27
C ALA A 140 4.71 -14.34 11.57
N ARG A 141 6.03 -14.18 11.50
CA ARG A 141 6.85 -13.57 12.56
C ARG A 141 8.13 -12.96 11.97
N LEU A 142 8.38 -11.68 12.22
CA LEU A 142 9.67 -11.04 11.97
C LEU A 142 10.73 -11.62 12.91
N VAL A 143 11.89 -11.94 12.35
CA VAL A 143 13.02 -12.50 13.08
C VAL A 143 14.33 -11.85 12.65
N THR A 144 15.24 -11.76 13.61
CA THR A 144 16.53 -11.08 13.52
C THR A 144 17.64 -11.96 14.15
N PRO A 145 18.92 -11.63 13.95
CA PRO A 145 20.02 -12.32 14.61
C PRO A 145 19.90 -12.38 16.13
N GLY A 146 19.27 -11.38 16.76
CA GLY A 146 19.08 -11.34 18.21
C GLY A 146 18.07 -12.35 18.75
N ASP A 147 17.21 -12.91 17.89
CA ASP A 147 16.20 -13.91 18.28
C ASP A 147 16.79 -15.32 18.49
N TYR A 148 18.03 -15.56 18.05
CA TYR A 148 18.66 -16.88 18.03
C TYR A 148 20.07 -16.85 18.61
N GLU A 149 20.46 -17.92 19.31
CA GLU A 149 21.83 -18.07 19.81
C GLU A 149 22.87 -18.04 18.69
N ALA A 150 22.53 -18.61 17.54
CA ALA A 150 23.33 -18.57 16.33
C ALA A 150 22.43 -18.29 15.12
N TRP A 151 22.60 -17.13 14.51
CA TRP A 151 21.87 -16.73 13.31
C TRP A 151 22.46 -17.37 12.05
N PRO A 152 21.73 -18.29 11.37
CA PRO A 152 22.32 -19.14 10.34
C PRO A 152 22.37 -18.50 8.95
N PHE A 153 21.78 -17.32 8.77
CA PHE A 153 21.63 -16.69 7.45
C PHE A 153 22.56 -15.50 7.24
N THR A 154 22.84 -15.20 5.97
CA THR A 154 23.62 -14.03 5.54
C THR A 154 22.84 -12.72 5.57
N VAL A 155 21.51 -12.76 5.58
CA VAL A 155 20.62 -11.60 5.69
C VAL A 155 20.47 -11.15 7.15
N ASP A 156 20.19 -9.87 7.39
CA ASP A 156 20.10 -9.32 8.76
C ASP A 156 18.70 -9.43 9.39
N GLN A 157 17.67 -9.72 8.59
CA GLN A 157 16.33 -9.99 9.07
C GLN A 157 15.50 -10.74 8.03
N ALA A 158 14.45 -11.40 8.49
CA ALA A 158 13.50 -12.11 7.64
C ALA A 158 12.17 -12.29 8.36
N VAL A 159 11.13 -12.66 7.61
CA VAL A 159 9.85 -13.10 8.17
C VAL A 159 9.72 -14.61 8.01
N LEU A 160 9.51 -15.32 9.11
CA LEU A 160 9.05 -16.70 9.07
C LEU A 160 7.55 -16.69 8.78
N ARG A 161 7.11 -17.52 7.86
CA ARG A 161 5.68 -17.66 7.54
C ARG A 161 5.33 -19.11 7.29
N CYS A 162 4.15 -19.55 7.74
CA CYS A 162 3.65 -20.89 7.44
C CYS A 162 2.26 -20.87 6.82
N THR A 163 2.13 -21.29 5.56
CA THR A 163 0.84 -21.39 4.86
C THR A 163 0.32 -22.83 4.80
N PRO A 164 -0.99 -23.06 4.61
CA PRO A 164 -1.51 -24.41 4.37
C PRO A 164 -0.89 -25.07 3.13
N PRO A 165 -0.64 -26.40 3.12
CA PRO A 165 -0.88 -27.38 4.18
C PRO A 165 0.38 -27.61 5.05
N LYS A 166 0.96 -26.56 5.63
CA LYS A 166 2.23 -26.51 6.40
C LYS A 166 3.47 -26.24 5.54
N ALA A 167 3.36 -25.37 4.56
CA ALA A 167 4.49 -24.83 3.81
C ALA A 167 5.17 -23.73 4.63
N ALA A 168 6.33 -24.05 5.23
CA ALA A 168 7.14 -23.09 5.98
C ALA A 168 8.14 -22.38 5.04
N THR A 169 8.12 -21.06 5.08
CA THR A 169 8.98 -20.20 4.27
C THR A 169 9.72 -19.18 5.13
N LEU A 170 10.87 -18.75 4.62
CA LEU A 170 11.58 -17.58 5.09
C LEU A 170 11.50 -16.51 4.01
N ILE A 171 10.92 -15.36 4.34
CA ILE A 171 10.70 -14.23 3.43
C ILE A 171 11.73 -13.16 3.76
N THR A 172 12.52 -12.77 2.78
CA THR A 172 13.44 -11.63 2.85
C THR A 172 12.84 -10.47 2.07
N ALA A 173 13.53 -9.32 2.08
CA ALA A 173 13.16 -8.20 1.23
C ALA A 173 13.12 -8.56 -0.26
N GLU A 174 13.99 -9.46 -0.70
CA GLU A 174 14.22 -9.73 -2.11
C GLU A 174 13.50 -11.00 -2.58
N GLN A 175 13.47 -12.03 -1.73
CA GLN A 175 13.14 -13.38 -2.15
C GLN A 175 12.43 -14.19 -1.05
N VAL A 176 11.72 -15.24 -1.49
CA VAL A 176 11.07 -16.22 -0.62
C VAL A 176 11.81 -17.55 -0.74
N TYR A 177 12.24 -18.08 0.40
CA TYR A 177 12.98 -19.34 0.49
C TYR A 177 12.13 -20.43 1.14
N ALA A 178 12.19 -21.64 0.57
CA ALA A 178 11.49 -22.79 1.13
C ALA A 178 12.29 -23.39 2.30
N LEU A 179 11.67 -23.51 3.48
CA LEU A 179 12.28 -24.15 4.66
C LEU A 179 11.96 -25.64 4.75
N ASN A 180 10.93 -26.11 4.04
CA ASN A 180 10.49 -27.51 4.09
C ASN A 180 9.97 -28.01 2.73
N ALA A 181 9.79 -29.32 2.60
CA ALA A 181 9.35 -29.94 1.34
C ALA A 181 7.99 -29.41 0.85
N PRO A 182 6.94 -29.23 1.70
CA PRO A 182 5.69 -28.61 1.28
C PRO A 182 5.82 -27.18 0.74
N ALA A 183 6.86 -26.46 1.16
CA ALA A 183 7.12 -25.11 0.69
C ALA A 183 7.89 -25.05 -0.64
N LYS A 184 8.44 -26.16 -1.15
CA LYS A 184 9.16 -26.13 -2.43
C LYS A 184 8.18 -26.00 -3.60
N THR A 185 8.29 -24.90 -4.33
CA THR A 185 7.58 -24.62 -5.58
C THR A 185 8.58 -24.09 -6.62
N ALA A 186 8.18 -23.98 -7.88
CA ALA A 186 9.05 -23.45 -8.94
C ALA A 186 9.50 -22.00 -8.67
N ASP A 187 8.70 -21.25 -7.90
CA ASP A 187 8.90 -19.82 -7.65
C ASP A 187 9.61 -19.53 -6.32
N ARG A 188 10.21 -20.54 -5.67
CA ARG A 188 10.88 -20.39 -4.38
C ARG A 188 12.31 -20.89 -4.42
N ASN A 189 13.21 -20.07 -3.90
CA ASN A 189 14.64 -20.37 -3.88
C ASN A 189 14.98 -21.37 -2.79
N ASP A 190 16.12 -22.05 -2.97
CA ASP A 190 16.61 -22.98 -1.96
C ASP A 190 17.26 -22.18 -0.82
N ILE A 191 16.93 -22.53 0.42
CA ILE A 191 17.47 -21.84 1.60
C ILE A 191 19.01 -21.91 1.66
N GLY A 192 19.62 -22.91 1.01
CA GLY A 192 21.08 -23.07 0.94
C GLY A 192 21.82 -21.88 0.34
N GLU A 193 21.15 -21.05 -0.47
CA GLU A 193 21.72 -19.84 -1.07
C GLU A 193 22.08 -18.76 -0.04
N ILE A 194 21.33 -18.69 1.06
CA ILE A 194 21.52 -17.68 2.11
C ILE A 194 22.06 -18.26 3.42
N LEU A 195 22.36 -19.57 3.47
CA LEU A 195 22.99 -20.17 4.64
C LEU A 195 24.48 -19.80 4.73
N LYS A 196 24.87 -19.32 5.90
CA LYS A 196 26.27 -19.12 6.28
C LYS A 196 27.01 -20.46 6.29
N ASP A 197 28.30 -20.41 5.99
CA ASP A 197 29.17 -21.57 6.17
C ASP A 197 29.40 -21.87 7.66
N HIS A 198 29.56 -23.15 7.98
CA HIS A 198 29.82 -23.59 9.34
C HIS A 198 31.23 -23.15 9.76
N PRO A 199 31.39 -22.39 10.87
CA PRO A 199 32.65 -21.75 11.20
C PRO A 199 33.77 -22.74 11.52
N LEU A 200 33.43 -23.96 11.93
CA LEU A 200 34.37 -25.01 12.35
C LEU A 200 34.44 -26.21 11.40
N ARG A 201 33.64 -26.24 10.32
CA ARG A 201 33.51 -27.42 9.45
C ARG A 201 33.47 -26.98 7.99
N ALA A 202 34.62 -27.07 7.33
CA ALA A 202 34.75 -26.64 5.95
C ALA A 202 33.80 -27.41 5.02
N GLY A 203 33.10 -26.68 4.14
CA GLY A 203 32.13 -27.25 3.21
C GLY A 203 30.76 -27.57 3.78
N GLU A 204 30.55 -27.41 5.10
CA GLU A 204 29.24 -27.56 5.73
C GLU A 204 28.54 -26.20 5.87
N LYS A 205 27.21 -26.19 5.74
CA LYS A 205 26.36 -25.01 6.03
C LYS A 205 25.94 -25.00 7.50
N GLN A 206 25.70 -23.82 8.06
CA GLN A 206 25.17 -23.70 9.41
C GLN A 206 23.79 -24.36 9.54
N PRO A 207 23.54 -25.11 10.62
CA PRO A 207 22.22 -25.67 10.86
C PRO A 207 21.21 -24.57 11.17
N PHE A 208 20.03 -24.61 10.56
CA PHE A 208 18.94 -23.66 10.79
C PHE A 208 17.77 -24.28 11.58
N GLY A 209 18.03 -25.36 12.33
CA GLY A 209 17.00 -26.15 13.00
C GLY A 209 16.09 -25.34 13.94
N ALA A 210 16.66 -24.41 14.72
CA ALA A 210 15.87 -23.54 15.60
C ALA A 210 14.87 -22.67 14.81
N VAL A 211 15.35 -22.01 13.76
CA VAL A 211 14.52 -21.20 12.84
C VAL A 211 13.44 -22.06 12.18
N PHE A 212 13.80 -23.26 11.73
CA PHE A 212 12.85 -24.19 11.14
C PHE A 212 11.73 -24.56 12.12
N PHE A 213 12.05 -24.89 13.37
CA PHE A 213 11.04 -25.24 14.36
C PHE A 213 10.11 -24.06 14.69
N ASP A 214 10.65 -22.85 14.78
CA ASP A 214 9.84 -21.64 14.95
C ASP A 214 8.87 -21.44 13.78
N ALA A 215 9.35 -21.59 12.53
CA ALA A 215 8.50 -21.47 11.35
C ALA A 215 7.38 -22.53 11.33
N ILE A 216 7.69 -23.77 11.74
CA ILE A 216 6.70 -24.85 11.86
C ILE A 216 5.70 -24.58 12.98
N ALA A 217 6.11 -23.94 14.08
CA ALA A 217 5.21 -23.56 15.17
C ALA A 217 4.19 -22.48 14.77
N LEU A 218 4.44 -21.74 13.69
CA LEU A 218 3.45 -20.83 13.09
C LEU A 218 2.35 -21.58 12.32
N CYS A 219 2.58 -22.84 11.93
CA CYS A 219 1.60 -23.61 11.21
C CYS A 219 0.38 -23.92 12.10
N GLY A 220 -0.81 -23.54 11.63
CA GLY A 220 -2.06 -23.69 12.38
C GLY A 220 -2.50 -22.41 13.09
N LYS A 221 -1.70 -21.35 13.05
CA LYS A 221 -2.18 -20.00 13.34
C LYS A 221 -3.02 -19.48 12.16
N ALA A 222 -3.97 -18.59 12.47
CA ALA A 222 -4.82 -17.96 11.47
C ALA A 222 -3.98 -17.17 10.44
N GLY A 223 -4.50 -17.07 9.22
CA GLY A 223 -3.85 -16.34 8.10
C GLY A 223 -3.93 -14.82 8.28
N PRO A 224 -4.43 -14.06 7.28
CA PRO A 224 -4.59 -12.62 7.43
C PRO A 224 -5.35 -12.27 8.72
N ILE A 225 -4.76 -11.39 9.52
CA ILE A 225 -5.43 -10.77 10.65
C ILE A 225 -6.32 -9.68 10.05
N ALA A 226 -7.62 -9.73 10.30
CA ALA A 226 -8.51 -8.68 9.83
C ALA A 226 -7.96 -7.33 10.33
N ALA A 227 -7.68 -6.41 9.40
CA ALA A 227 -7.35 -5.04 9.76
C ALA A 227 -8.52 -4.50 10.57
N GLY A 228 -8.29 -4.23 11.85
CA GLY A 228 -9.28 -3.52 12.66
C GLY A 228 -9.49 -2.16 12.01
N GLY A 229 -10.68 -1.95 11.47
CA GLY A 229 -11.18 -0.62 11.12
C GLY A 229 -11.55 0.17 12.37
#